data_AF-A0AAQ3RPE3-F1
#
_entry.id   AF-A0AAQ3RPE3-F1
#
_cell.length_a   1.000
_cell.length_b   1.000
_cell.length_c   1.000
_cell.angle_alpha   90.00
_cell.angle_beta   90.00
_cell.angle_gamma   90.00
#
_symmetry.space_group_name_H-M   'P 1'
#
loop_
_entity.id
_entity.type
_entity.pdbx_description
1 polymer ?
#
loop_
_entity_poly.entity_id
_entity_poly.type
_entity_poly.pdbx_seq_one_letter_code
_entity_poly.pdbx_strand_id
1 'polypeptide(L)'
;MAPKKPRTVSRNPELIRGIGKYSRSQMYHKRGIWAIKAKHGGVFPRHDPSPKPDTPAQKPPKFYPADDVRRPLVNKHKPKPAKLRASVTPGTVLILLAGRFKGKRVVFLKQLPSGLLLVTGPFKINGVPLRRVNQSYVIGTSTKVDISGVNVDKFDDKYFSKDAKKKKTKGEGEFFEAEKEEKNVLPQEKKDDQKTVDSALLKAIESVPDLKSYLGARFSLKSGMKPHELVF
;
A
#
# COMPACT_ATOMS: atom_id res chain seq x y z
N MET A 1 -14.75 -10.56 -19.35
CA MET A 1 -14.90 -9.34 -18.54
C MET A 1 -14.95 -8.14 -19.48
N ALA A 2 -16.04 -7.38 -19.50
CA ALA A 2 -16.10 -6.15 -20.31
C ALA A 2 -15.00 -5.16 -19.86
N PRO A 3 -14.30 -4.49 -20.78
CA PRO A 3 -13.30 -3.50 -20.41
C PRO A 3 -13.96 -2.39 -19.57
N LYS A 4 -13.38 -2.06 -18.41
CA LYS A 4 -13.81 -0.94 -17.59
C LYS A 4 -13.82 0.32 -18.47
N LYS A 5 -14.99 0.92 -18.69
CA LYS A 5 -15.10 2.24 -19.33
C LYS A 5 -14.11 3.19 -18.63
N PRO A 6 -13.24 3.90 -19.36
CA PRO A 6 -12.35 4.88 -18.75
C PRO A 6 -13.22 5.87 -17.95
N ARG A 7 -12.80 6.18 -16.72
CA ARG A 7 -13.47 7.17 -15.87
C ARG A 7 -13.70 8.42 -16.72
N THR A 8 -14.96 8.82 -16.90
CA THR A 8 -15.32 10.05 -17.60
C THR A 8 -14.70 11.22 -16.86
N VAL A 9 -13.59 11.73 -17.39
CA VAL A 9 -12.96 12.95 -16.90
C VAL A 9 -13.96 14.08 -17.14
N SER A 10 -14.16 14.93 -16.12
CA SER A 10 -15.01 16.11 -16.25
C SER A 10 -14.55 16.93 -17.46
N ARG A 11 -15.49 17.36 -18.32
CA ARG A 11 -15.22 18.31 -19.42
C ARG A 11 -14.70 19.67 -18.94
N ASN A 12 -14.74 19.92 -17.63
CA ASN A 12 -14.08 21.02 -16.95
C ASN A 12 -12.83 20.48 -16.20
N PRO A 13 -11.60 20.72 -16.68
CA PRO A 13 -10.39 20.36 -15.95
C PRO A 13 -10.28 21.20 -14.66
N GLU A 14 -9.60 20.67 -13.65
CA GLU A 14 -9.35 21.40 -12.41
C GLU A 14 -8.26 22.47 -12.63
N LEU A 15 -8.46 23.69 -12.11
CA LEU A 15 -7.43 24.72 -12.02
C LEU A 15 -6.56 24.47 -10.78
N ILE A 16 -7.21 24.26 -9.65
CA ILE A 16 -6.64 23.76 -8.40
C ILE A 16 -7.60 22.73 -7.80
N ARG A 17 -7.13 21.93 -6.85
CA ARG A 17 -7.91 20.82 -6.30
C ARG A 17 -9.28 21.28 -5.80
N GLY A 18 -10.35 20.83 -6.46
CA GLY A 18 -11.74 21.16 -6.11
C GLY A 18 -12.30 22.42 -6.79
N ILE A 19 -11.51 23.14 -7.59
CA ILE A 19 -11.97 24.30 -8.36
C ILE A 19 -11.77 24.04 -9.85
N GLY A 20 -12.87 24.05 -10.61
CA GLY A 20 -12.83 23.90 -12.07
C GLY A 20 -12.27 25.14 -12.77
N LYS A 21 -11.57 24.93 -13.88
CA LYS A 21 -10.98 25.99 -14.71
C LYS A 21 -12.04 26.91 -15.34
N TYR A 22 -13.16 26.34 -15.78
CA TYR A 22 -14.25 27.07 -16.42
C TYR A 22 -15.40 27.34 -15.43
N SER A 23 -16.06 28.48 -15.59
CA SER A 23 -17.25 28.85 -14.81
C SER A 23 -18.48 28.02 -15.19
N ARG A 24 -19.53 28.07 -14.35
CA ARG A 24 -20.80 27.36 -14.61
C ARG A 24 -21.45 27.78 -15.94
N SER A 25 -21.39 29.07 -16.30
CA SER A 25 -21.98 29.61 -17.52
C SER A 25 -21.24 29.14 -18.78
N GLN A 26 -19.91 29.17 -18.77
CA GLN A 26 -19.12 28.61 -19.88
C GLN A 26 -19.37 27.11 -20.06
N MET A 27 -19.44 26.37 -18.95
CA MET A 27 -19.74 24.93 -18.99
C MET A 27 -21.17 24.62 -19.44
N TYR A 28 -22.13 25.50 -19.16
CA TYR A 28 -23.52 25.37 -19.63
C TYR A 28 -23.60 25.36 -21.16
N HIS A 29 -22.90 26.29 -21.82
CA HIS A 29 -22.81 26.33 -23.28
C HIS A 29 -21.99 25.17 -23.84
N LYS A 30 -20.79 24.92 -23.27
CA LYS A 30 -19.87 23.88 -23.74
C LYS A 30 -20.42 22.45 -23.62
N ARG A 31 -21.29 22.19 -22.64
CA ARG A 31 -21.97 20.88 -22.50
C ARG A 31 -23.17 20.72 -23.43
N GLY A 32 -23.60 21.78 -24.14
CA GLY A 32 -24.81 21.75 -24.97
C GLY A 32 -26.10 21.66 -24.15
N ILE A 33 -26.03 21.89 -22.83
CA ILE A 33 -27.20 21.82 -21.93
C ILE A 33 -28.24 22.88 -22.32
N TRP A 34 -27.80 24.01 -22.86
CA TRP A 34 -28.67 25.05 -23.40
C TRP A 34 -29.56 24.54 -24.54
N ALA A 35 -29.02 23.75 -25.46
CA ALA A 35 -29.76 23.20 -26.59
C ALA A 35 -30.75 22.13 -26.12
N ILE A 36 -30.38 21.31 -25.14
CA ILE A 36 -31.30 20.34 -24.51
C ILE A 36 -32.45 21.08 -23.83
N LYS A 37 -32.16 22.13 -23.07
CA LYS A 37 -33.19 22.96 -22.41
C LYS A 37 -34.15 23.58 -23.44
N ALA A 38 -33.62 24.09 -24.54
CA ALA A 38 -34.43 24.66 -25.63
C ALA A 38 -35.34 23.61 -26.27
N LYS A 39 -34.84 22.40 -26.53
CA LYS A 39 -35.63 21.28 -27.09
C LYS A 39 -36.77 20.82 -26.18
N HIS A 40 -36.65 21.00 -24.88
CA HIS A 40 -37.65 20.60 -23.88
C HIS A 40 -38.46 21.80 -23.35
N GLY A 41 -38.71 22.81 -24.20
CA GLY A 41 -39.61 23.92 -23.88
C GLY A 41 -39.12 24.80 -22.71
N GLY A 42 -37.81 24.91 -22.53
CA GLY A 42 -37.22 25.69 -21.43
C GLY A 42 -37.06 24.94 -20.12
N VAL A 43 -37.43 23.65 -20.05
CA VAL A 43 -37.32 22.81 -18.84
C VAL A 43 -36.31 21.68 -19.07
N PHE A 44 -35.64 21.21 -18.01
CA PHE A 44 -34.78 20.03 -18.12
C PHE A 44 -35.57 18.73 -17.97
N PRO A 45 -35.20 17.66 -18.70
CA PRO A 45 -35.78 16.34 -18.51
C PRO A 45 -35.68 15.87 -17.05
N ARG A 46 -36.77 15.32 -16.51
CA ARG A 46 -36.83 14.68 -15.19
C ARG A 46 -37.03 13.18 -15.37
N HIS A 47 -36.38 12.38 -14.53
CA HIS A 47 -36.63 10.95 -14.42
C HIS A 47 -37.31 10.69 -13.08
N ASP A 48 -38.61 10.39 -13.11
CA ASP A 48 -39.34 9.96 -11.92
C ASP A 48 -38.97 8.51 -11.59
N PRO A 49 -38.82 8.17 -10.30
CA PRO A 49 -38.47 6.82 -9.90
C PRO A 49 -39.58 5.84 -10.29
N SER A 50 -39.21 4.76 -10.99
CA SER A 50 -40.15 3.68 -11.31
C SER A 50 -40.66 3.01 -10.03
N PRO A 51 -41.91 2.52 -10.00
CA PRO A 51 -42.44 1.78 -8.87
C PRO A 51 -41.54 0.56 -8.60
N LYS A 52 -41.11 0.39 -7.34
CA LYS A 52 -40.31 -0.78 -6.93
C LYS A 52 -41.24 -2.00 -6.87
N PRO A 53 -40.83 -3.17 -7.41
CA PRO A 53 -41.62 -4.40 -7.32
C PRO A 53 -41.72 -4.88 -5.87
N ASP A 54 -42.85 -5.47 -5.51
CA ASP A 54 -43.12 -5.99 -4.17
C ASP A 54 -42.17 -7.14 -3.83
N THR A 55 -41.28 -6.91 -2.85
CA THR A 55 -40.34 -7.93 -2.37
C THR A 55 -41.03 -8.95 -1.46
N PRO A 56 -40.77 -10.26 -1.61
CA PRO A 56 -41.36 -11.30 -0.77
C PRO A 56 -40.97 -11.14 0.71
N ALA A 57 -41.93 -11.42 1.61
CA ALA A 57 -41.79 -11.22 3.06
C ALA A 57 -40.69 -12.13 3.67
N GLN A 58 -39.67 -11.52 4.27
CA GLN A 58 -38.62 -12.23 5.00
C GLN A 58 -39.09 -12.55 6.43
N LYS A 59 -38.96 -13.82 6.85
CA LYS A 59 -39.28 -14.24 8.23
C LYS A 59 -38.34 -13.54 9.23
N PRO A 60 -38.85 -12.95 10.33
CA PRO A 60 -38.01 -12.26 11.30
C PRO A 60 -37.10 -13.24 12.06
N PRO A 61 -35.88 -12.81 12.46
CA PRO A 61 -35.00 -13.62 13.29
C PRO A 61 -35.64 -13.90 14.66
N LYS A 62 -35.40 -15.09 15.22
CA LYS A 62 -35.97 -15.52 16.51
C LYS A 62 -35.42 -14.74 17.71
N PHE A 63 -34.26 -14.10 17.56
CA PHE A 63 -33.58 -13.34 18.61
C PHE A 63 -33.77 -11.83 18.40
N TYR A 64 -34.25 -11.14 19.43
CA TYR A 64 -34.33 -9.67 19.50
C TYR A 64 -33.53 -9.18 20.72
N PRO A 65 -32.64 -8.18 20.57
CA PRO A 65 -31.98 -7.56 21.72
C PRO A 65 -33.00 -6.78 22.56
N ALA A 66 -32.85 -6.78 23.88
CA ALA A 66 -33.73 -6.03 24.80
C ALA A 66 -33.50 -4.51 24.74
N ASP A 67 -32.30 -4.09 24.34
CA ASP A 67 -31.92 -2.69 24.20
C ASP A 67 -31.67 -2.31 22.73
N ASP A 68 -32.06 -1.08 22.37
CA ASP A 68 -31.77 -0.52 21.04
C ASP A 68 -30.28 -0.22 20.87
N VAL A 69 -29.60 -1.02 20.03
CA VAL A 69 -28.20 -0.76 19.67
C VAL A 69 -28.12 0.42 18.71
N ARG A 70 -27.59 1.55 19.20
CA ARG A 70 -27.38 2.76 18.38
C ARG A 70 -26.51 2.45 17.16
N ARG A 71 -27.04 2.71 15.96
CA ARG A 71 -26.30 2.54 14.71
C ARG A 71 -25.17 3.58 14.61
N PRO A 72 -23.94 3.17 14.25
CA PRO A 72 -22.86 4.12 13.98
C PRO A 72 -23.23 5.08 12.85
N LEU A 73 -22.83 6.35 12.99
CA LEU A 73 -23.01 7.35 11.94
C LEU A 73 -22.20 6.96 10.69
N VAL A 74 -22.74 7.27 9.51
CA VAL A 74 -22.08 6.95 8.24
C VAL A 74 -20.80 7.78 8.10
N ASN A 75 -19.65 7.13 8.24
CA ASN A 75 -18.35 7.75 8.01
C ASN A 75 -18.04 7.76 6.50
N LYS A 76 -17.91 8.97 5.93
CA LYS A 76 -17.51 9.15 4.51
C LYS A 76 -15.99 9.06 4.30
N HIS A 77 -15.20 9.05 5.38
CA HIS A 77 -13.75 8.95 5.31
C HIS A 77 -13.33 7.54 4.87
N LYS A 78 -12.54 7.46 3.80
CA LYS A 78 -11.92 6.23 3.33
C LYS A 78 -10.41 6.34 3.53
N PRO A 79 -9.76 5.33 4.14
CA PRO A 79 -8.31 5.33 4.28
C PRO A 79 -7.67 5.35 2.88
N LYS A 80 -6.69 6.23 2.72
CA LYS A 80 -5.90 6.37 1.48
C LYS A 80 -4.52 5.76 1.69
N PRO A 81 -3.87 5.25 0.64
CA PRO A 81 -2.49 4.82 0.74
C PRO A 81 -1.59 5.99 1.18
N ALA A 82 -0.54 5.66 1.92
CA ALA A 82 0.46 6.64 2.35
C ALA A 82 1.12 7.31 1.15
N LYS A 83 1.43 8.60 1.25
CA LYS A 83 2.20 9.31 0.21
C LYS A 83 3.69 9.12 0.46
N LEU A 84 4.42 8.76 -0.59
CA LEU A 84 5.88 8.71 -0.51
C LEU A 84 6.45 10.11 -0.27
N ARG A 85 7.49 10.17 0.57
CA ARG A 85 8.34 11.35 0.78
C ARG A 85 9.19 11.53 -0.47
N ALA A 86 9.58 12.77 -0.77
CA ALA A 86 10.43 13.05 -1.93
C ALA A 86 11.78 12.30 -1.89
N SER A 87 12.31 12.04 -0.69
CA SER A 87 13.56 11.27 -0.51
C SER A 87 13.41 9.76 -0.74
N VAL A 88 12.19 9.24 -0.90
CA VAL A 88 11.93 7.80 -1.08
C VAL A 88 11.51 7.58 -2.53
N THR A 89 12.50 7.39 -3.41
CA THR A 89 12.28 6.98 -4.81
C THR A 89 12.76 5.54 -5.01
N PRO A 90 12.16 4.75 -5.92
CA PRO A 90 12.68 3.42 -6.27
C PRO A 90 14.19 3.50 -6.52
N GLY A 91 14.97 2.57 -5.95
CA GLY A 91 16.44 2.66 -5.99
C GLY A 91 17.09 3.20 -4.73
N THR A 92 16.37 4.01 -3.96
CA THR A 92 16.97 4.72 -2.84
C THR A 92 17.38 3.77 -1.72
N VAL A 93 18.57 3.97 -1.16
CA VAL A 93 19.00 3.27 0.05
C VAL A 93 18.28 3.88 1.26
N LEU A 94 17.84 3.00 2.14
CA LEU A 94 16.99 3.28 3.28
C LEU A 94 17.68 2.76 4.54
N ILE A 95 17.70 3.56 5.59
CA ILE A 95 18.15 3.12 6.92
C ILE A 95 16.92 2.76 7.75
N LEU A 96 16.83 1.50 8.19
CA LEU A 96 15.76 1.05 9.06
C LEU A 96 15.99 1.53 10.49
N LEU A 97 15.02 2.21 11.10
CA LEU A 97 15.14 2.69 12.49
C LEU A 97 14.56 1.72 13.52
N ALA A 98 13.52 0.97 13.15
CA ALA A 98 12.77 0.12 14.07
C ALA A 98 12.67 -1.34 13.59
N GLY A 99 12.40 -2.23 14.55
CA GLY A 99 12.22 -3.67 14.34
C GLY A 99 13.52 -4.47 14.36
N ARG A 100 13.43 -5.76 13.98
CA ARG A 100 14.54 -6.72 14.04
C ARG A 100 15.77 -6.26 13.25
N PHE A 101 15.56 -5.62 12.11
CA PHE A 101 16.62 -5.18 11.20
C PHE A 101 17.00 -3.69 11.38
N LYS A 102 16.76 -3.10 12.56
CA LYS A 102 17.14 -1.72 12.87
C LYS A 102 18.64 -1.47 12.62
N GLY A 103 18.99 -0.28 12.16
CA GLY A 103 20.34 0.13 11.74
C GLY A 103 20.81 -0.49 10.42
N LYS A 104 20.13 -1.48 9.84
CA LYS A 104 20.54 -2.02 8.55
C LYS A 104 20.17 -1.05 7.42
N ARG A 105 21.04 -0.99 6.42
CA ARG A 105 20.83 -0.21 5.19
C ARG A 105 20.24 -1.14 4.13
N VAL A 106 19.23 -0.67 3.43
CA VAL A 106 18.36 -1.55 2.65
C VAL A 106 17.87 -0.82 1.41
N VAL A 107 17.64 -1.52 0.31
CA VAL A 107 17.25 -0.89 -0.96
C VAL A 107 15.73 -0.85 -1.08
N PHE A 108 15.18 0.30 -1.46
CA PHE A 108 13.75 0.47 -1.73
C PHE A 108 13.38 0.00 -3.13
N LEU A 109 12.38 -0.88 -3.23
CA LEU A 109 11.90 -1.44 -4.49
C LEU A 109 10.66 -0.70 -5.00
N LYS A 110 9.53 -0.86 -4.31
CA LYS A 110 8.26 -0.25 -4.68
C LYS A 110 7.37 -0.01 -3.47
N GLN A 111 6.38 0.87 -3.61
CA GLN A 111 5.30 0.99 -2.64
C GLN A 111 4.22 -0.05 -2.91
N LEU A 112 3.78 -0.76 -1.88
CA LEU A 112 2.69 -1.72 -1.98
C LEU A 112 1.31 -1.02 -1.93
N PRO A 113 0.23 -1.68 -2.39
CA PRO A 113 -1.12 -1.14 -2.32
C PRO A 113 -1.57 -0.73 -0.91
N SER A 114 -1.07 -1.40 0.12
CA SER A 114 -1.28 -1.04 1.54
C SER A 114 -0.65 0.29 1.95
N GLY A 115 0.27 0.83 1.15
CA GLY A 115 1.07 2.01 1.46
C GLY A 115 2.41 1.70 2.14
N LEU A 116 2.68 0.43 2.48
CA LEU A 116 3.98 -0.01 3.01
C LEU A 116 5.03 -0.06 1.91
N LEU A 117 6.30 0.09 2.30
CA LEU A 117 7.45 -0.02 1.42
C LEU A 117 7.85 -1.49 1.28
N LEU A 118 8.02 -1.95 0.04
CA LEU A 118 8.73 -3.19 -0.25
C LEU A 118 10.23 -2.89 -0.33
N VAL A 119 10.99 -3.60 0.49
CA VAL A 119 12.40 -3.31 0.74
C VAL A 119 13.18 -4.63 0.75
N THR A 120 14.39 -4.64 0.19
CA THR A 120 15.32 -5.79 0.23
C THR A 120 16.74 -5.33 0.52
N GLY A 121 17.46 -6.04 1.39
CA GLY A 121 18.87 -5.78 1.66
C GLY A 121 19.60 -7.04 1.31
N PRO A 122 20.17 -7.13 0.09
CA PRO A 122 20.51 -8.39 -0.55
C PRO A 122 20.99 -9.41 0.46
N PHE A 123 20.28 -10.53 0.57
CA PHE A 123 20.28 -11.36 1.77
C PHE A 123 21.69 -11.84 2.14
N LYS A 124 22.55 -12.05 1.13
CA LYS A 124 23.98 -12.40 1.29
C LYS A 124 24.81 -11.33 2.01
N ILE A 125 24.48 -10.04 1.86
CA ILE A 125 25.24 -8.92 2.45
C ILE A 125 24.72 -8.61 3.86
N ASN A 126 23.39 -8.43 3.99
CA ASN A 126 22.81 -7.79 5.19
C ASN A 126 21.92 -8.72 6.02
N GLY A 127 21.54 -9.87 5.46
CA GLY A 127 20.57 -10.80 6.06
C GLY A 127 19.14 -10.27 6.10
N VAL A 128 18.82 -9.20 5.35
CA VAL A 128 17.48 -8.61 5.32
C VAL A 128 16.71 -9.16 4.12
N PRO A 129 15.71 -10.04 4.32
CA PRO A 129 14.92 -10.55 3.20
C PRO A 129 13.97 -9.48 2.66
N LEU A 130 13.28 -9.79 1.56
CA LEU A 130 12.13 -9.06 1.06
C LEU A 130 11.14 -8.85 2.20
N ARG A 131 10.93 -7.59 2.56
CA ARG A 131 10.17 -7.23 3.75
C ARG A 131 9.34 -5.98 3.51
N ARG A 132 8.16 -5.99 4.12
CA ARG A 132 7.29 -4.82 4.22
C ARG A 132 7.72 -3.95 5.39
N VAL A 133 7.93 -2.66 5.12
CA VAL A 133 8.37 -1.68 6.12
C VAL A 133 7.48 -0.44 6.05
N ASN A 134 7.14 0.13 7.20
CA ASN A 134 6.44 1.41 7.24
C ASN A 134 7.44 2.55 7.01
N GLN A 135 7.11 3.44 6.09
CA GLN A 135 7.90 4.61 5.71
C GLN A 135 8.28 5.53 6.88
N SER A 136 7.46 5.58 7.95
CA SER A 136 7.78 6.39 9.14
C SER A 136 9.02 5.91 9.90
N TYR A 137 9.39 4.63 9.78
CA TYR A 137 10.53 4.04 10.49
C TYR A 137 11.79 3.97 9.62
N VAL A 138 11.88 4.87 8.65
CA VAL A 138 12.95 4.85 7.65
C VAL A 138 13.53 6.25 7.45
N ILE A 139 14.85 6.31 7.37
CA ILE A 139 15.58 7.46 6.81
C ILE A 139 15.91 7.13 5.35
N GLY A 140 15.45 7.96 4.41
CA GLY A 140 15.90 7.88 3.02
C GLY A 140 17.22 8.61 2.89
N THR A 141 18.23 7.94 2.32
CA THR A 141 19.54 8.54 2.06
C THR A 141 19.58 9.14 0.66
N SER A 142 20.59 9.96 0.39
CA SER A 142 20.88 10.52 -0.93
C SER A 142 21.31 9.46 -1.96
N THR A 143 21.90 8.35 -1.50
CA THR A 143 22.41 7.27 -2.36
C THR A 143 21.30 6.48 -3.03
N LYS A 144 21.45 6.24 -4.33
CA LYS A 144 20.51 5.50 -5.17
C LYS A 144 21.23 4.41 -5.95
N VAL A 145 20.58 3.28 -6.07
CA VAL A 145 20.98 2.14 -6.89
C VAL A 145 20.02 2.05 -8.07
N ASP A 146 20.52 1.73 -9.27
CA ASP A 146 19.64 1.47 -10.40
C ASP A 146 18.90 0.14 -10.23
N ILE A 147 17.58 0.16 -10.42
CA ILE A 147 16.66 -0.98 -10.24
C ILE A 147 15.94 -1.32 -11.54
N SER A 148 16.30 -0.68 -12.65
CA SER A 148 15.71 -0.92 -13.98
C SER A 148 15.58 -2.41 -14.37
N GLY A 149 16.56 -3.24 -13.98
CA GLY A 149 16.60 -4.68 -14.26
C GLY A 149 15.89 -5.61 -13.27
N VAL A 150 15.21 -5.08 -12.24
CA VAL A 150 14.63 -5.92 -11.16
C VAL A 150 13.12 -6.05 -11.34
N ASN A 151 12.64 -7.27 -11.59
CA ASN A 151 11.22 -7.55 -11.66
C ASN A 151 10.60 -7.62 -10.26
N VAL A 152 9.66 -6.71 -9.98
CA VAL A 152 8.97 -6.59 -8.68
C VAL A 152 7.46 -6.79 -8.77
N ASP A 153 6.91 -7.14 -9.92
CA ASP A 153 5.46 -7.19 -10.17
C ASP A 153 4.78 -8.31 -9.37
N LYS A 154 5.48 -9.43 -9.17
CA LYS A 154 4.98 -10.58 -8.40
C LYS A 154 4.65 -10.25 -6.93
N PHE A 155 5.30 -9.26 -6.34
CA PHE A 155 5.23 -8.99 -4.90
C PHE A 155 4.12 -8.01 -4.54
N ASP A 156 3.00 -8.52 -4.05
CA ASP A 156 1.88 -7.73 -3.51
C ASP A 156 1.67 -7.99 -2.02
N ASP A 157 0.77 -7.22 -1.38
CA ASP A 157 0.47 -7.39 0.06
C ASP A 157 0.00 -8.79 0.45
N LYS A 158 -0.69 -9.48 -0.47
CA LYS A 158 -1.16 -10.86 -0.29
C LYS A 158 0.00 -11.85 -0.19
N TYR A 159 1.11 -11.61 -0.89
CA TYR A 159 2.31 -12.46 -0.81
C TYR A 159 2.89 -12.53 0.62
N PHE A 160 2.69 -11.46 1.39
CA PHE A 160 3.20 -11.32 2.75
C PHE A 160 2.14 -11.55 3.84
N SER A 161 0.97 -12.11 3.50
CA SER A 161 0.01 -12.52 4.53
C SER A 161 0.63 -13.62 5.40
N LYS A 162 0.36 -13.55 6.71
CA LYS A 162 0.69 -14.63 7.63
C LYS A 162 -0.45 -15.65 7.58
N ASP A 163 -0.12 -16.92 7.52
CA ASP A 163 -1.10 -17.99 7.69
C ASP A 163 -1.64 -17.92 9.12
N ALA A 164 -2.93 -17.68 9.26
CA ALA A 164 -3.58 -17.69 10.56
C ALA A 164 -3.67 -19.15 11.01
N LYS A 165 -3.03 -19.48 12.14
CA LYS A 165 -3.21 -20.79 12.78
C LYS A 165 -4.70 -20.97 13.05
N LYS A 166 -5.32 -22.00 12.46
CA LYS A 166 -6.70 -22.38 12.82
C LYS A 166 -6.74 -22.61 14.33
N LYS A 167 -7.69 -22.00 15.03
CA LYS A 167 -7.92 -22.29 16.45
C LYS A 167 -8.23 -23.77 16.56
N LYS A 168 -7.30 -24.55 17.11
CA LYS A 168 -7.57 -25.92 17.54
C LYS A 168 -8.55 -25.87 18.72
N THR A 169 -9.53 -26.75 18.72
CA THR A 169 -10.47 -26.95 19.84
C THR A 169 -9.67 -27.44 21.05
N LYS A 170 -9.74 -26.69 22.16
CA LYS A 170 -8.98 -26.99 23.38
C LYS A 170 -9.49 -28.28 24.01
N GLY A 171 -8.72 -29.37 23.90
CA GLY A 171 -8.84 -30.57 24.71
C GLY A 171 -7.67 -30.67 25.69
N GLU A 172 -7.88 -31.35 26.82
CA GLU A 172 -6.96 -31.43 27.97
C GLU A 172 -5.59 -32.03 27.61
N GLY A 173 -5.52 -32.89 26.58
CA GLY A 173 -4.28 -33.55 26.15
C GLY A 173 -3.27 -32.68 25.39
N GLU A 174 -3.67 -31.53 24.83
CA GLU A 174 -2.76 -30.63 24.08
C GLU A 174 -2.01 -29.63 25.00
N PHE A 175 -2.28 -29.60 26.30
CA PHE A 175 -1.58 -28.74 27.26
C PHE A 175 -0.11 -29.15 27.47
N PHE A 176 0.21 -30.44 27.29
CA PHE A 176 1.57 -30.98 27.44
C PHE A 176 2.39 -31.02 26.13
N GLU A 177 1.79 -30.73 24.96
CA GLU A 177 2.49 -30.62 23.66
C GLU A 177 2.98 -29.18 23.36
N ALA A 178 3.08 -28.32 24.38
CA ALA A 178 3.36 -26.90 24.21
C ALA A 178 4.81 -26.51 23.89
N GLU A 179 5.77 -27.45 23.78
CA GLU A 179 7.20 -27.12 23.68
C GLU A 179 7.97 -27.71 22.50
N LYS A 180 7.30 -28.13 21.44
CA LYS A 180 7.92 -28.13 20.10
C LYS A 180 7.25 -27.06 19.28
N GLU A 181 7.65 -25.81 19.54
CA GLU A 181 7.52 -24.76 18.54
C GLU A 181 8.24 -25.26 17.27
N GLU A 182 7.49 -25.86 16.36
CA GLU A 182 7.89 -26.02 14.98
C GLU A 182 8.25 -24.62 14.49
N LYS A 183 9.56 -24.33 14.48
CA LYS A 183 10.13 -23.10 13.94
C LYS A 183 9.45 -22.88 12.62
N ASN A 184 8.62 -21.83 12.51
CA ASN A 184 7.87 -21.52 11.29
C ASN A 184 8.80 -21.63 10.07
N VAL A 185 8.76 -22.76 9.37
CA VAL A 185 9.70 -23.05 8.30
C VAL A 185 9.28 -22.14 7.14
N LEU A 186 10.20 -21.30 6.69
CA LEU A 186 9.94 -20.40 5.58
C LEU A 186 9.69 -21.23 4.31
N PRO A 187 8.60 -20.98 3.57
CA PRO A 187 8.33 -21.65 2.30
C PRO A 187 9.51 -21.53 1.35
N GLN A 188 9.85 -22.62 0.66
CA GLN A 188 11.01 -22.68 -0.24
C GLN A 188 10.88 -21.65 -1.37
N GLU A 189 9.67 -21.46 -1.89
CA GLU A 189 9.35 -20.46 -2.91
C GLU A 189 9.84 -19.05 -2.55
N LYS A 190 9.69 -18.63 -1.28
CA LYS A 190 10.14 -17.30 -0.83
C LYS A 190 11.65 -17.15 -0.86
N LYS A 191 12.39 -18.25 -0.68
CA LYS A 191 13.86 -18.25 -0.76
C LYS A 191 14.32 -18.14 -2.22
N ASP A 192 13.62 -18.78 -3.15
CA ASP A 192 14.00 -18.77 -4.56
C ASP A 192 13.61 -17.44 -5.24
N ASP A 193 12.46 -16.88 -4.87
CA ASP A 193 12.07 -15.51 -5.23
C ASP A 193 13.11 -14.49 -4.75
N GLN A 194 13.59 -14.64 -3.51
CA GLN A 194 14.63 -13.78 -2.94
C GLN A 194 15.92 -13.84 -3.75
N LYS A 195 16.41 -15.06 -4.08
CA LYS A 195 17.65 -15.23 -4.85
C LYS A 195 17.54 -14.55 -6.22
N THR A 196 16.38 -14.65 -6.85
CA THR A 196 16.11 -14.07 -8.17
C THR A 196 16.23 -12.55 -8.12
N VAL A 197 15.53 -11.91 -7.18
CA VAL A 197 15.58 -10.45 -6.99
C VAL A 197 16.99 -9.99 -6.61
N ASP A 198 17.64 -10.68 -5.67
CA ASP A 198 18.95 -10.29 -5.18
C ASP A 198 20.03 -10.46 -6.26
N SER A 199 19.92 -11.46 -7.14
CA SER A 199 20.89 -11.67 -8.23
C SER A 199 20.98 -10.47 -9.18
N ALA A 200 19.86 -9.81 -9.45
CA ALA A 200 19.81 -8.61 -10.28
C ALA A 200 20.39 -7.40 -9.53
N LEU A 201 20.04 -7.24 -8.25
CA LEU A 201 20.52 -6.13 -7.42
C LEU A 201 22.01 -6.19 -7.10
N LEU A 202 22.57 -7.40 -6.91
CA LEU A 202 23.98 -7.57 -6.60
C LEU A 202 24.88 -7.04 -7.72
N LYS A 203 24.49 -7.23 -8.99
CA LYS A 203 25.22 -6.69 -10.14
C LYS A 203 25.26 -5.16 -10.11
N ALA A 204 24.13 -4.52 -9.82
CA ALA A 204 24.06 -3.07 -9.70
C ALA A 204 24.88 -2.55 -8.49
N ILE A 205 24.86 -3.28 -7.37
CA ILE A 205 25.59 -2.88 -6.16
C ILE A 205 27.11 -3.03 -6.33
N GLU A 206 27.57 -4.07 -7.02
CA GLU A 206 29.00 -4.31 -7.27
C GLU A 206 29.58 -3.32 -8.28
N SER A 207 28.75 -2.70 -9.12
CA SER A 207 29.19 -1.63 -10.02
C SER A 207 29.55 -0.33 -9.29
N VAL A 208 29.05 -0.12 -8.06
CA VAL A 208 29.32 1.07 -7.26
C VAL A 208 30.40 0.74 -6.22
N PRO A 209 31.56 1.43 -6.24
CA PRO A 209 32.63 1.20 -5.26
C PRO A 209 32.13 1.28 -3.82
N ASP A 210 32.60 0.36 -2.97
CA ASP A 210 32.33 0.29 -1.52
C ASP A 210 30.86 0.15 -1.08
N LEU A 211 29.90 0.14 -2.00
CA LEU A 211 28.47 0.09 -1.66
C LEU A 211 28.09 -1.22 -0.96
N LYS A 212 28.73 -2.33 -1.34
CA LYS A 212 28.57 -3.64 -0.69
C LYS A 212 28.96 -3.58 0.79
N SER A 213 30.10 -2.96 1.11
CA SER A 213 30.56 -2.77 2.49
C SER A 213 29.63 -1.83 3.25
N TYR A 214 29.23 -0.72 2.61
CA TYR A 214 28.30 0.25 3.17
C TYR A 214 26.96 -0.39 3.56
N LEU A 215 26.39 -1.24 2.70
CA LEU A 215 25.15 -1.94 2.97
C LEU A 215 25.28 -2.93 4.14
N GLY A 216 26.39 -3.68 4.20
CA GLY A 216 26.66 -4.64 5.27
C GLY A 216 26.82 -3.99 6.65
N ALA A 217 27.46 -2.82 6.66
CA ALA A 217 27.67 -2.03 7.85
C ALA A 217 26.34 -1.55 8.47
N ARG A 218 26.31 -1.49 9.80
CA ARG A 218 25.13 -1.08 10.56
C ARG A 218 25.25 0.40 10.93
N PHE A 219 24.19 1.16 10.70
CA PHE A 219 24.08 2.54 11.13
C PHE A 219 23.79 2.62 12.63
N SER A 220 24.60 3.38 13.34
CA SER A 220 24.41 3.81 14.72
C SER A 220 25.06 5.16 14.92
N LEU A 221 24.51 5.95 15.85
CA LEU A 221 25.12 7.21 16.25
C LEU A 221 26.19 6.93 17.30
N LYS A 222 27.34 7.59 17.18
CA LYS A 222 28.38 7.60 18.23
C LYS A 222 28.13 8.78 19.18
N SER A 223 28.77 8.74 20.35
CA SER A 223 28.76 9.88 21.27
C SER A 223 29.23 11.15 20.54
N GLY A 224 28.53 12.26 20.77
CA GLY A 224 28.79 13.55 20.12
C GLY A 224 28.16 13.74 18.72
N MET A 225 27.65 12.68 18.07
CA MET A 225 26.94 12.85 16.78
C MET A 225 25.49 13.29 16.99
N LYS A 226 25.12 14.46 16.49
CA LYS A 226 23.76 15.01 16.60
C LYS A 226 22.94 14.75 15.33
N PRO A 227 21.82 14.01 15.39
CA PRO A 227 21.06 13.61 14.21
C PRO A 227 20.49 14.76 13.36
N HIS A 228 20.23 15.92 13.97
CA HIS A 228 19.70 17.09 13.28
C HIS A 228 20.76 17.84 12.46
N GLU A 229 22.04 17.59 12.72
CA GLU A 229 23.17 18.14 11.95
C GLU A 229 23.61 17.18 10.82
N LEU A 230 23.17 15.92 10.85
CA LEU A 230 23.55 14.92 9.86
C LEU A 230 22.69 15.01 8.60
N VAL A 231 23.38 15.03 7.45
CA VAL A 231 22.76 14.85 6.13
C VAL A 231 22.86 13.38 5.74
N PHE A 232 21.75 12.83 5.26
CA PHE A 232 21.59 11.42 4.92
C PHE A 232 21.43 11.22 3.41
#